data_AF-A0A1A9Z8B0-F1
#
_entry.id   AF-A0A1A9Z8B0-F1
#
_cell.length_a   1.000
_cell.length_b   1.000
_cell.length_c   1.000
_cell.angle_alpha   90.00
_cell.angle_beta   90.00
_cell.angle_gamma   90.00
#
_symmetry.space_group_name_H-M   'P 1'
#
loop_
_entity.id
_entity.type
_entity.pdbx_description
1 polymer ?
#
loop_
_entity_poly.entity_id
_entity_poly.type
_entity_poly.pdbx_seq_one_letter_code
_entity_poly.pdbx_strand_id
1 'polypeptide(L)'
;MINASIKDLIKSCLLPELKENFDSALINKESFKSYYECLMIQLPVLFDWMHEQGTWLFSSKENDQEKQDIQGQLIILLSELSELSSFEAIYSWDSNSQLLANAERLLNRFEIPMSPKVEAIILNYYEEKLHKDKWKRNLGTIHGFARYLEHRFQGSFGMTQLCLNFSLAVALNVRTCHESHYKYLSTKIFHTMLDQGNANDIRKINIHSVIYDAALKDIFIMDSLLFVKSLWNCLLKCLNFYSDIDSFTWSQVDDLLEVLIRNVTLAPDSSTSLHLIAVINRLMVYFAINNRELEEKLKTDLTKMNCLKDFRLLFPQNTSYTCYRWAKSILQMFILESHKLKQSPDTSLKLLNELHHCYLVTILPINLCVVESHLVEFMDKFNIILMEVVRIQKENETILKAVTELLETFYLHLENCSKSSKLLKYKNAYCELFKHSPFLSYVSVM
;
A
#
# COMPACT_ATOMS: atom_id res chain seq x y z
N MET A 1 26.66 -14.93 38.19
CA MET A 1 25.34 -15.37 38.74
C MET A 1 24.17 -14.47 38.32
N ILE A 2 24.37 -13.46 37.47
CA ILE A 2 23.36 -12.49 36.98
C ILE A 2 22.70 -12.98 35.65
N ASN A 3 23.22 -14.02 35.02
CA ASN A 3 22.92 -14.31 33.61
C ASN A 3 21.72 -15.25 33.38
N ALA A 4 21.34 -16.05 34.38
CA ALA A 4 20.07 -16.78 34.33
C ALA A 4 18.89 -15.79 34.39
N SER A 5 19.01 -14.70 35.16
CA SER A 5 17.91 -13.75 35.35
C SER A 5 17.61 -12.89 34.13
N ILE A 6 18.60 -12.58 33.27
CA ILE A 6 18.34 -11.72 32.09
C ILE A 6 17.61 -12.46 30.97
N LYS A 7 17.99 -13.72 30.69
CA LYS A 7 17.29 -14.55 29.70
C LYS A 7 15.85 -14.81 30.14
N ASP A 8 15.63 -14.99 31.44
CA ASP A 8 14.29 -15.14 32.00
C ASP A 8 13.49 -13.82 31.93
N LEU A 9 14.12 -12.67 32.17
CA LEU A 9 13.51 -11.34 32.01
C LEU A 9 13.10 -11.07 30.56
N ILE A 10 13.92 -11.45 29.58
CA ILE A 10 13.58 -11.29 28.16
C ILE A 10 12.37 -12.17 27.81
N LYS A 11 12.37 -13.43 28.26
CA LYS A 11 11.27 -14.36 28.00
C LYS A 11 9.95 -13.93 28.64
N SER A 12 9.98 -13.34 29.84
CA SER A 12 8.76 -12.88 30.51
C SER A 12 8.13 -11.64 29.84
N CYS A 13 8.91 -10.91 29.05
CA CYS A 13 8.41 -9.79 28.23
C CYS A 13 7.79 -10.24 26.90
N LEU A 14 8.03 -11.47 26.41
CA LEU A 14 7.39 -11.99 25.21
C LEU A 14 5.91 -12.32 25.48
N LEU A 15 5.06 -12.13 24.49
CA LEU A 15 3.65 -12.47 24.56
C LEU A 15 3.52 -13.99 24.79
N PRO A 16 2.79 -14.41 25.84
CA PRO A 16 2.66 -15.82 26.14
C PRO A 16 1.90 -16.57 25.04
N GLU A 17 2.29 -17.82 24.84
CA GLU A 17 1.57 -18.75 23.96
C GLU A 17 0.16 -18.99 24.50
N LEU A 18 -0.84 -18.93 23.62
CA LEU A 18 -2.21 -19.24 23.97
C LEU A 18 -2.36 -20.70 24.39
N LYS A 19 -3.26 -20.96 25.33
CA LYS A 19 -3.60 -22.34 25.74
C LYS A 19 -4.35 -23.08 24.62
N GLU A 20 -5.17 -22.37 23.87
CA GLU A 20 -5.96 -22.88 22.75
C GLU A 20 -5.71 -22.05 21.49
N ASN A 21 -6.01 -22.60 20.31
CA ASN A 21 -5.91 -21.84 19.07
C ASN A 21 -6.95 -20.73 19.05
N PHE A 22 -6.64 -19.56 18.52
CA PHE A 22 -7.64 -18.49 18.47
C PHE A 22 -8.79 -18.75 17.48
N ASP A 23 -8.68 -19.75 16.59
CA ASP A 23 -9.82 -20.20 15.77
C ASP A 23 -10.99 -20.72 16.63
N SER A 24 -10.72 -21.21 17.85
CA SER A 24 -11.73 -21.74 18.76
C SER A 24 -12.23 -20.73 19.81
N ALA A 25 -11.59 -19.56 19.94
CA ALA A 25 -11.95 -18.56 20.93
C ALA A 25 -11.60 -17.14 20.47
N LEU A 26 -12.56 -16.22 20.59
CA LEU A 26 -12.36 -14.80 20.31
C LEU A 26 -11.29 -14.21 21.25
N ILE A 27 -10.30 -13.55 20.65
CA ILE A 27 -9.23 -12.88 21.38
C ILE A 27 -9.79 -11.59 22.01
N ASN A 28 -9.97 -11.57 23.34
CA ASN A 28 -10.35 -10.37 24.08
C ASN A 28 -9.11 -9.71 24.70
N LYS A 29 -9.03 -8.38 24.62
CA LYS A 29 -8.00 -7.55 25.27
C LYS A 29 -7.86 -7.86 26.77
N GLU A 30 -8.96 -8.12 27.46
CA GLU A 30 -8.96 -8.43 28.90
C GLU A 30 -8.15 -9.70 29.23
N SER A 31 -8.06 -10.65 28.29
CA SER A 31 -7.28 -11.88 28.45
C SER A 31 -5.76 -11.63 28.60
N PHE A 32 -5.27 -10.45 28.21
CA PHE A 32 -3.85 -10.09 28.29
C PHE A 32 -3.53 -9.09 29.41
N LYS A 33 -4.50 -8.74 30.28
CA LYS A 33 -4.30 -7.72 31.32
C LYS A 33 -3.13 -8.04 32.26
N SER A 34 -3.03 -9.27 32.76
CA SER A 34 -1.93 -9.66 33.66
C SER A 34 -0.56 -9.62 32.98
N TYR A 35 -0.51 -9.97 31.70
CA TYR A 35 0.71 -9.85 30.91
C TYR A 35 1.10 -8.37 30.71
N TYR A 36 0.13 -7.50 30.43
CA TYR A 36 0.37 -6.06 30.34
C TYR A 36 0.93 -5.47 31.64
N GLU A 37 0.34 -5.81 32.79
CA GLU A 37 0.82 -5.35 34.10
C GLU A 37 2.26 -5.81 34.37
N CYS A 38 2.59 -7.04 33.97
CA CYS A 38 3.95 -7.58 34.06
C CYS A 38 4.93 -6.80 33.17
N LEU A 39 4.53 -6.53 31.92
CA LEU A 39 5.34 -5.85 30.91
C LEU A 39 5.68 -4.42 31.34
N MET A 40 4.74 -3.72 31.97
CA MET A 40 4.91 -2.36 32.50
C MET A 40 5.98 -2.26 33.59
N ILE A 41 6.24 -3.34 34.32
CA ILE A 41 7.26 -3.40 35.36
C ILE A 41 8.59 -3.87 34.78
N GLN A 42 8.55 -4.88 33.90
CA GLN A 42 9.76 -5.57 33.43
C GLN A 42 10.48 -4.85 32.30
N LEU A 43 9.76 -4.19 31.39
CA LEU A 43 10.40 -3.48 30.28
C LEU A 43 11.34 -2.35 30.71
N PRO A 44 10.97 -1.46 31.65
CA PRO A 44 11.90 -0.44 32.13
C PRO A 44 13.21 -1.04 32.66
N VAL A 45 13.11 -2.10 33.47
CA VAL A 45 14.28 -2.81 34.00
C VAL A 45 15.16 -3.38 32.89
N LEU A 46 14.53 -3.98 31.87
CA LEU A 46 15.25 -4.52 30.72
C LEU A 46 15.94 -3.42 29.90
N PHE A 47 15.26 -2.29 29.67
CA PHE A 47 15.81 -1.18 28.90
C PHE A 47 16.94 -0.46 29.63
N ASP A 48 16.84 -0.29 30.95
CA ASP A 48 17.92 0.25 31.78
C ASP A 48 19.15 -0.66 31.70
N TRP A 49 18.96 -1.98 31.83
CA TRP A 49 20.03 -2.96 31.67
C TRP A 49 20.67 -2.91 30.27
N MET A 50 19.87 -2.81 29.20
CA MET A 50 20.37 -2.66 27.83
C MET A 50 21.17 -1.36 27.63
N HIS A 51 20.78 -0.30 28.34
CA HIS A 51 21.50 0.96 28.32
C HIS A 51 22.86 0.83 29.03
N GLU A 52 22.89 0.27 30.24
CA GLU A 52 24.10 0.02 31.02
C GLU A 52 25.09 -0.89 30.27
N GLN A 53 24.60 -1.94 29.62
CA GLN A 53 25.42 -2.90 28.87
C GLN A 53 25.64 -2.50 27.40
N GLY A 54 25.22 -1.30 27.00
CA GLY A 54 25.12 -0.93 25.58
C GLY A 54 26.44 -1.07 24.80
N THR A 55 27.58 -0.74 25.39
CA THR A 55 28.89 -0.87 24.73
C THR A 55 29.25 -2.33 24.44
N TRP A 56 28.95 -3.25 25.35
CA TRP A 56 29.16 -4.68 25.15
C TRP A 56 28.10 -5.24 24.18
N LEU A 57 26.83 -4.96 24.41
CA LEU A 57 25.69 -5.52 23.68
C LEU A 57 25.69 -5.16 22.19
N PHE A 58 26.02 -3.91 21.85
CA PHE A 58 26.01 -3.41 20.47
C PHE A 58 27.39 -3.43 19.81
N SER A 59 28.42 -4.00 20.43
CA SER A 59 29.74 -4.13 19.79
C SER A 59 29.77 -5.23 18.73
N SER A 60 30.72 -5.15 17.80
CA SER A 60 30.93 -6.16 16.74
C SER A 60 31.80 -7.36 17.14
N LYS A 61 32.20 -7.48 18.41
CA LYS A 61 33.04 -8.62 18.85
C LYS A 61 32.29 -9.95 18.75
N GLU A 62 32.74 -10.81 17.83
CA GLU A 62 32.07 -12.06 17.42
C GLU A 62 32.31 -13.27 18.34
N ASN A 63 33.28 -13.22 19.26
CA ASN A 63 33.71 -14.40 20.03
C ASN A 63 32.98 -14.60 21.37
N ASP A 64 31.96 -13.80 21.67
CA ASP A 64 31.19 -13.92 22.91
C ASP A 64 29.88 -14.66 22.66
N GLN A 65 29.88 -15.94 23.04
CA GLN A 65 28.74 -16.83 22.86
C GLN A 65 27.49 -16.36 23.60
N GLU A 66 27.67 -15.91 24.83
CA GLU A 66 26.57 -15.50 25.69
C GLU A 66 25.93 -14.22 25.19
N LYS A 67 26.77 -13.28 24.73
CA LYS A 67 26.32 -12.07 24.05
C LYS A 67 25.44 -12.39 22.86
N GLN A 68 25.87 -13.28 21.97
CA GLN A 68 25.11 -13.64 20.76
C GLN A 68 23.75 -14.27 21.11
N ASP A 69 23.70 -15.11 22.15
CA ASP A 69 22.43 -15.66 22.63
C ASP A 69 21.46 -14.56 23.08
N ILE A 70 21.97 -13.58 23.84
CA ILE A 70 21.16 -12.46 24.34
C ILE A 70 20.75 -11.53 23.20
N GLN A 71 21.64 -11.23 22.26
CA GLN A 71 21.33 -10.43 21.07
C GLN A 71 20.17 -11.05 20.27
N GLY A 72 20.23 -12.35 19.99
CA GLY A 72 19.15 -13.05 19.27
C GLY A 72 17.79 -12.96 19.98
N GLN A 73 17.77 -13.18 21.30
CA GLN A 73 16.54 -13.10 22.10
C GLN A 73 15.98 -11.67 22.18
N LEU A 74 16.86 -10.66 22.30
CA LEU A 74 16.45 -9.26 22.31
C LEU A 74 15.90 -8.82 20.96
N ILE A 75 16.51 -9.23 19.85
CA ILE A 75 16.01 -8.90 18.51
C ILE A 75 14.60 -9.47 18.31
N ILE A 76 14.35 -10.72 18.74
CA ILE A 76 13.01 -11.32 18.72
C ILE A 76 12.02 -10.47 19.52
N LEU A 77 12.34 -10.19 20.79
CA LEU A 77 11.46 -9.42 21.68
C LEU A 77 11.18 -8.02 21.13
N LEU A 78 12.21 -7.28 20.72
CA LEU A 78 12.06 -5.92 20.24
C LEU A 78 11.29 -5.88 18.91
N SER A 79 11.46 -6.88 18.04
CA SER A 79 10.66 -6.98 16.81
C SER A 79 9.19 -7.19 17.13
N GLU A 80 8.88 -8.09 18.08
CA GLU A 80 7.52 -8.34 18.54
C GLU A 80 6.88 -7.08 19.15
N LEU A 81 7.55 -6.43 20.10
CA LEU A 81 7.05 -5.21 20.75
C LEU A 81 6.85 -4.05 19.77
N SER A 82 7.76 -3.89 18.81
CA SER A 82 7.67 -2.81 17.81
C SER A 82 6.42 -2.97 16.93
N GLU A 83 6.13 -4.19 16.49
CA GLU A 83 4.97 -4.45 15.62
C GLU A 83 3.64 -4.43 16.38
N LEU A 84 3.62 -4.94 17.62
CA LEU A 84 2.41 -4.99 18.44
C LEU A 84 1.82 -3.60 18.73
N SER A 85 2.63 -2.54 18.67
CA SER A 85 2.17 -1.14 18.75
C SER A 85 1.08 -0.79 17.72
N SER A 86 1.01 -1.52 16.62
CA SER A 86 0.04 -1.31 15.54
C SER A 86 -1.22 -2.18 15.65
N PHE A 87 -1.31 -3.09 16.64
CA PHE A 87 -2.43 -4.02 16.78
C PHE A 87 -3.32 -3.69 17.99
N GLU A 88 -4.42 -2.99 17.72
CA GLU A 88 -5.35 -2.45 18.73
C GLU A 88 -5.95 -3.53 19.67
N ALA A 89 -6.18 -4.75 19.17
CA ALA A 89 -6.87 -5.80 19.92
C ALA A 89 -6.04 -6.38 21.08
N ILE A 90 -4.72 -6.41 20.97
CA ILE A 90 -3.82 -6.87 22.05
C ILE A 90 -3.20 -5.66 22.76
N TYR A 91 -3.02 -4.53 22.06
CA TYR A 91 -2.22 -3.41 22.52
C TYR A 91 -2.82 -2.03 22.14
N SER A 92 -4.01 -1.68 22.63
CA SER A 92 -4.38 -0.25 22.73
C SER A 92 -3.71 0.34 23.98
N TRP A 93 -2.48 0.84 23.81
CA TRP A 93 -1.68 1.53 24.83
C TRP A 93 -2.00 3.03 24.80
N ASP A 94 -3.10 3.43 25.45
CA ASP A 94 -3.53 4.84 25.46
C ASP A 94 -2.57 5.79 26.23
N SER A 95 -1.49 5.28 26.85
CA SER A 95 -0.61 6.09 27.73
C SER A 95 0.90 5.88 27.61
N ASN A 96 1.43 4.96 26.79
CA ASN A 96 2.87 4.61 26.78
C ASN A 96 3.51 4.48 25.38
N SER A 97 3.15 5.36 24.44
CA SER A 97 3.78 5.41 23.10
C SER A 97 5.31 5.50 23.13
N GLN A 98 5.89 6.05 24.21
CA GLN A 98 7.34 6.18 24.37
C GLN A 98 8.07 4.86 24.60
N LEU A 99 7.48 3.88 25.31
CA LEU A 99 8.13 2.60 25.60
C LEU A 99 8.24 1.72 24.34
N LEU A 100 7.20 1.70 23.50
CA LEU A 100 7.22 0.96 22.22
C LEU A 100 8.10 1.67 21.18
N ALA A 101 8.07 3.01 21.14
CA ALA A 101 9.01 3.78 20.33
C ALA A 101 10.47 3.52 20.74
N ASN A 102 10.72 3.32 22.05
CA ASN A 102 12.04 2.94 22.53
C ASN A 102 12.44 1.53 22.08
N ALA A 103 11.50 0.58 22.03
CA ALA A 103 11.79 -0.76 21.50
C ALA A 103 12.26 -0.72 20.05
N GLU A 104 11.58 0.07 19.20
CA GLU A 104 11.98 0.26 17.81
C GLU A 104 13.36 0.94 17.69
N ARG A 105 13.61 1.98 18.50
CA ARG A 105 14.92 2.66 18.54
C ARG A 105 16.03 1.72 18.96
N LEU A 106 15.79 0.83 19.92
CA LEU A 106 16.76 -0.16 20.37
C LEU A 106 16.99 -1.25 19.32
N LEU A 107 15.94 -1.71 18.63
CA LEU A 107 16.06 -2.67 17.53
C LEU A 107 16.99 -2.12 16.44
N ASN A 108 16.81 -0.86 16.07
CA ASN A 108 17.61 -0.19 15.04
C ASN A 108 19.09 0.04 15.43
N ARG A 109 19.49 -0.25 16.68
CA ARG A 109 20.91 -0.19 17.11
C ARG A 109 21.67 -1.48 16.84
N PHE A 110 20.99 -2.60 16.57
CA PHE A 110 21.67 -3.84 16.21
C PHE A 110 22.24 -3.75 14.80
N GLU A 111 23.46 -4.27 14.62
CA GLU A 111 24.15 -4.26 13.33
C GLU A 111 23.50 -5.23 12.33
N ILE A 112 23.53 -4.83 11.06
CA ILE A 112 23.12 -5.65 9.91
C ILE A 112 24.29 -5.62 8.91
N PRO A 113 24.83 -6.78 8.46
CA PRO A 113 24.37 -8.14 8.72
C PRO A 113 24.71 -8.63 10.14
N MET A 114 23.85 -9.50 10.67
CA MET A 114 24.02 -10.12 12.00
C MET A 114 25.02 -11.28 11.92
N SER A 115 25.58 -11.70 13.06
CA SER A 115 26.44 -12.89 13.07
C SER A 115 25.63 -14.16 12.73
N PRO A 116 26.20 -15.17 12.04
CA PRO A 116 25.49 -16.39 11.65
C PRO A 116 24.82 -17.12 12.82
N LYS A 117 25.41 -16.98 14.02
CA LYS A 117 24.87 -17.59 15.22
C LYS A 117 23.62 -16.88 15.73
N VAL A 118 23.63 -15.55 15.75
CA VAL A 118 22.44 -14.74 16.09
C VAL A 118 21.32 -15.05 15.11
N GLU A 119 21.62 -15.12 13.82
CA GLU A 119 20.64 -15.49 12.79
C GLU A 119 20.06 -16.89 13.00
N ALA A 120 20.90 -17.89 13.31
CA ALA A 120 20.44 -19.24 13.59
C ALA A 120 19.50 -19.30 14.81
N ILE A 121 19.80 -18.53 15.86
CA ILE A 121 18.92 -18.45 17.06
C ILE A 121 17.55 -17.88 16.68
N ILE A 122 17.54 -16.80 15.90
CA ILE A 122 16.30 -16.14 15.48
C ILE A 122 15.49 -17.04 14.54
N LEU A 123 16.14 -17.65 13.54
CA LEU A 123 15.49 -18.53 12.59
C LEU A 123 14.89 -19.75 13.29
N ASN A 124 15.66 -20.42 14.17
CA ASN A 124 15.17 -21.58 14.92
C ASN A 124 13.94 -21.23 15.77
N TYR A 125 13.94 -20.06 16.42
CA TYR A 125 12.79 -19.60 17.20
C TYR A 125 11.54 -19.47 16.32
N TYR A 126 11.64 -18.78 15.18
CA TYR A 126 10.49 -18.60 14.29
C TYR A 126 10.05 -19.91 13.63
N GLU A 127 10.98 -20.77 13.22
CA GLU A 127 10.66 -22.10 12.68
C GLU A 127 9.91 -22.95 13.69
N GLU A 128 10.33 -22.98 14.95
CA GLU A 128 9.67 -23.77 15.99
C GLU A 128 8.23 -23.29 16.24
N LYS A 129 8.03 -21.97 16.25
CA LYS A 129 6.80 -21.30 16.72
C LYS A 129 5.78 -21.02 15.62
N LEU A 130 6.21 -20.82 14.37
CA LEU A 130 5.34 -20.49 13.23
C LEU A 130 5.09 -21.67 12.28
N HIS A 131 5.67 -22.84 12.54
CA HIS A 131 5.48 -24.01 11.71
C HIS A 131 4.06 -24.59 11.82
N LYS A 132 3.37 -24.72 10.66
CA LYS A 132 1.99 -25.23 10.53
C LYS A 132 1.06 -24.49 11.49
N ASP A 133 0.02 -25.13 12.04
CA ASP A 133 -0.96 -24.48 12.91
C ASP A 133 -0.44 -23.96 14.25
N LYS A 134 0.84 -24.19 14.61
CA LYS A 134 1.41 -23.65 15.86
C LYS A 134 1.36 -22.13 15.92
N TRP A 135 1.42 -21.46 14.77
CA TRP A 135 1.36 -19.99 14.73
C TRP A 135 0.07 -19.45 15.38
N LYS A 136 -1.03 -20.22 15.33
CA LYS A 136 -2.34 -19.86 15.91
C LYS A 136 -2.35 -19.77 17.43
N ARG A 137 -1.28 -20.23 18.09
CA ARG A 137 -1.08 -20.06 19.53
C ARG A 137 0.00 -19.02 19.85
N ASN A 138 0.78 -18.62 18.86
CA ASN A 138 1.98 -17.79 19.03
C ASN A 138 1.77 -16.42 18.36
N LEU A 139 0.78 -15.68 18.86
CA LEU A 139 0.35 -14.39 18.28
C LEU A 139 1.47 -13.35 18.23
N GLY A 140 2.26 -13.21 19.30
CA GLY A 140 3.36 -12.25 19.35
C GLY A 140 4.43 -12.60 18.33
N THR A 141 4.68 -13.90 18.15
CA THR A 141 5.68 -14.39 17.22
C THR A 141 5.40 -14.01 15.77
N ILE A 142 4.14 -14.05 15.31
CA ILE A 142 3.84 -13.65 13.92
C ILE A 142 4.05 -12.14 13.69
N HIS A 143 3.71 -11.31 14.67
CA HIS A 143 3.99 -9.88 14.63
C HIS A 143 5.50 -9.62 14.62
N GLY A 144 6.23 -10.26 15.54
CA GLY A 144 7.68 -10.17 15.60
C GLY A 144 8.37 -10.64 14.33
N PHE A 145 7.87 -11.69 13.69
CA PHE A 145 8.45 -12.20 12.45
C PHE A 145 8.32 -11.21 11.28
N ALA A 146 7.13 -10.63 11.09
CA ALA A 146 6.91 -9.63 10.04
C ALA A 146 7.87 -8.44 10.22
N ARG A 147 8.02 -7.94 11.46
CA ARG A 147 8.92 -6.83 11.77
C ARG A 147 10.39 -7.20 11.70
N TYR A 148 10.75 -8.40 12.14
CA TYR A 148 12.12 -8.92 12.04
C TYR A 148 12.58 -8.95 10.58
N LEU A 149 11.74 -9.43 9.66
CA LEU A 149 12.07 -9.45 8.24
C LEU A 149 12.33 -8.05 7.68
N GLU A 150 11.51 -7.05 8.04
CA GLU A 150 11.74 -5.66 7.64
C GLU A 150 13.06 -5.12 8.16
N HIS A 151 13.34 -5.34 9.44
CA HIS A 151 14.57 -4.86 10.06
C HIS A 151 15.79 -5.56 9.46
N ARG A 152 15.84 -6.90 9.46
CA ARG A 152 16.98 -7.69 8.99
C ARG A 152 17.35 -7.42 7.54
N PHE A 153 16.36 -7.18 6.69
CA PHE A 153 16.59 -6.99 5.26
C PHE A 153 16.51 -5.53 4.83
N GLN A 154 16.57 -4.58 5.76
CA GLN A 154 16.72 -3.17 5.44
C GLN A 154 18.05 -2.94 4.68
N GLY A 155 17.98 -2.56 3.41
CA GLY A 155 19.17 -2.21 2.61
C GLY A 155 19.77 -3.32 1.75
N SER A 156 19.01 -4.34 1.34
CA SER A 156 19.31 -5.27 0.22
C SER A 156 20.36 -6.37 0.42
N PHE A 157 20.40 -7.01 1.58
CA PHE A 157 21.25 -8.21 1.77
C PHE A 157 20.76 -9.48 1.05
N GLY A 158 19.62 -9.42 0.35
CA GLY A 158 19.06 -10.55 -0.41
C GLY A 158 18.60 -11.70 0.48
N MET A 159 17.29 -11.94 0.58
CA MET A 159 16.81 -13.13 1.28
C MET A 159 17.35 -14.41 0.61
N THR A 160 17.89 -15.33 1.42
CA THR A 160 18.30 -16.65 0.92
C THR A 160 17.08 -17.46 0.49
N GLN A 161 17.27 -18.46 -0.39
CA GLN A 161 16.18 -19.34 -0.82
C GLN A 161 15.47 -20.04 0.35
N LEU A 162 16.22 -20.44 1.38
CA LEU A 162 15.64 -21.03 2.60
C LEU A 162 14.71 -20.04 3.32
N CYS A 163 15.18 -18.79 3.51
CA CYS A 163 14.40 -17.74 4.15
C CYS A 163 13.16 -17.37 3.32
N LEU A 164 13.28 -17.31 1.99
CA LEU A 164 12.16 -17.10 1.09
C LEU A 164 11.09 -18.19 1.22
N ASN A 165 11.50 -19.46 1.18
CA ASN A 165 10.58 -20.60 1.30
C ASN A 165 9.87 -20.61 2.65
N PHE A 166 10.63 -20.37 3.73
CA PHE A 166 10.07 -20.32 5.08
C PHE A 166 9.08 -19.14 5.22
N SER A 167 9.46 -17.94 4.78
CA SER A 167 8.62 -16.75 4.83
C SER A 167 7.35 -16.92 4.01
N LEU A 168 7.44 -17.52 2.82
CA LEU A 168 6.28 -17.86 1.98
C LEU A 168 5.32 -18.79 2.71
N ALA A 169 5.83 -19.87 3.30
CA ALA A 169 5.01 -20.85 4.02
C ALA A 169 4.30 -20.23 5.23
N VAL A 170 5.01 -19.41 6.01
CA VAL A 170 4.42 -18.67 7.14
C VAL A 170 3.33 -17.73 6.66
N ALA A 171 3.61 -16.89 5.67
CA ALA A 171 2.65 -15.91 5.17
C ALA A 171 1.39 -16.56 4.58
N LEU A 172 1.54 -17.67 3.84
CA LEU A 172 0.40 -18.45 3.33
C LEU A 172 -0.44 -19.06 4.45
N ASN A 173 0.19 -19.66 5.47
CA ASN A 173 -0.53 -20.24 6.60
C ASN A 173 -1.29 -19.18 7.40
N VAL A 174 -0.67 -18.03 7.66
CA VAL A 174 -1.26 -16.93 8.43
C VAL A 174 -2.47 -16.34 7.68
N ARG A 175 -2.38 -16.27 6.35
CA ARG A 175 -3.45 -15.76 5.49
C ARG A 175 -4.74 -16.58 5.53
N THR A 176 -4.66 -17.85 5.92
CA THR A 176 -5.85 -18.72 6.05
C THR A 176 -6.81 -18.23 7.14
N CYS A 177 -6.34 -17.40 8.07
CA CYS A 177 -7.21 -16.76 9.05
C CYS A 177 -8.17 -15.76 8.39
N HIS A 178 -9.41 -15.77 8.85
CA HIS A 178 -10.46 -14.90 8.33
C HIS A 178 -10.29 -13.43 8.72
N GLU A 179 -9.64 -13.12 9.85
CA GLU A 179 -9.47 -11.75 10.31
C GLU A 179 -8.50 -10.97 9.42
N SER A 180 -8.90 -9.75 9.02
CA SER A 180 -8.15 -8.90 8.09
C SER A 180 -6.78 -8.47 8.62
N HIS A 181 -6.58 -8.44 9.94
CA HIS A 181 -5.28 -8.14 10.53
C HIS A 181 -4.22 -9.19 10.20
N TYR A 182 -4.52 -10.48 10.29
CA TYR A 182 -3.56 -11.52 9.93
C TYR A 182 -3.30 -11.55 8.42
N LYS A 183 -4.32 -11.22 7.61
CA LYS A 183 -4.15 -11.01 6.17
C LYS A 183 -3.23 -9.82 5.89
N TYR A 184 -3.30 -8.76 6.68
CA TYR A 184 -2.38 -7.63 6.63
C TYR A 184 -0.95 -8.06 6.97
N LEU A 185 -0.72 -8.78 8.07
CA LEU A 185 0.60 -9.30 8.45
C LEU A 185 1.19 -10.22 7.37
N SER A 186 0.37 -11.12 6.82
CA SER A 186 0.75 -11.97 5.67
C SER A 186 1.19 -11.13 4.47
N THR A 187 0.42 -10.10 4.13
CA THR A 187 0.73 -9.19 3.02
C THR A 187 2.02 -8.39 3.27
N LYS A 188 2.28 -8.02 4.53
CA LYS A 188 3.52 -7.36 4.95
C LYS A 188 4.74 -8.25 4.73
N ILE A 189 4.66 -9.54 5.10
CA ILE A 189 5.72 -10.53 4.83
C ILE A 189 5.95 -10.69 3.33
N PHE A 190 4.88 -10.83 2.54
CA PHE A 190 4.98 -10.88 1.07
C PHE A 190 5.67 -9.64 0.49
N HIS A 191 5.35 -8.46 1.01
CA HIS A 191 6.00 -7.23 0.61
C HIS A 191 7.50 -7.25 0.86
N THR A 192 7.93 -7.63 2.06
CA THR A 192 9.36 -7.73 2.37
C THR A 192 10.07 -8.75 1.48
N MET A 193 9.41 -9.87 1.18
CA MET A 193 9.96 -10.86 0.24
C MET A 193 10.13 -10.31 -1.17
N LEU A 194 9.14 -9.59 -1.69
CA LEU A 194 9.19 -9.01 -3.04
C LEU A 194 10.22 -7.87 -3.13
N ASP A 195 10.42 -7.10 -2.06
CA ASP A 195 11.36 -5.96 -2.06
C ASP A 195 12.81 -6.38 -1.82
N GLN A 196 13.03 -7.38 -0.96
CA GLN A 196 14.36 -7.72 -0.45
C GLN A 196 14.84 -9.11 -0.86
N GLY A 197 13.99 -9.92 -1.48
CA GLY A 197 14.39 -11.22 -2.01
C GLY A 197 15.21 -11.09 -3.28
N ASN A 198 16.06 -12.09 -3.54
CA ASN A 198 16.79 -12.15 -4.80
C ASN A 198 15.78 -12.34 -5.96
N ALA A 199 15.74 -11.37 -6.89
CA ALA A 199 14.76 -11.40 -7.98
C ALA A 199 14.85 -12.63 -8.88
N ASN A 200 16.06 -13.18 -9.07
CA ASN A 200 16.25 -14.41 -9.84
C ASN A 200 15.66 -15.61 -9.12
N ASP A 201 15.82 -15.69 -7.79
CA ASP A 201 15.24 -16.77 -7.00
C ASP A 201 13.71 -16.65 -7.00
N ILE A 202 13.16 -15.47 -6.72
CA ILE A 202 11.71 -15.22 -6.76
C ILE A 202 11.07 -15.64 -8.09
N ARG A 203 11.74 -15.37 -9.22
CA ARG A 203 11.29 -15.80 -10.55
C ARG A 203 11.44 -17.30 -10.74
N LYS A 204 12.62 -17.85 -10.44
CA LYS A 204 12.96 -19.26 -10.68
C LYS A 204 12.04 -20.23 -9.96
N ILE A 205 11.62 -19.90 -8.74
CA ILE A 205 10.68 -20.72 -7.95
C ILE A 205 9.25 -20.17 -7.94
N ASN A 206 8.95 -19.21 -8.81
CA ASN A 206 7.60 -18.66 -9.03
C ASN A 206 6.90 -18.12 -7.77
N ILE A 207 7.67 -17.56 -6.84
CA ILE A 207 7.13 -17.01 -5.57
C ILE A 207 6.10 -15.92 -5.84
N HIS A 208 6.39 -14.99 -6.77
CA HIS A 208 5.52 -13.86 -7.09
C HIS A 208 4.12 -14.30 -7.55
N SER A 209 4.01 -15.35 -8.38
CA SER A 209 2.69 -15.86 -8.80
C SER A 209 1.94 -16.53 -7.65
N VAL A 210 2.63 -17.28 -6.77
CA VAL A 210 1.99 -17.87 -5.58
C VAL A 210 1.47 -16.78 -4.64
N ILE A 211 2.25 -15.71 -4.46
CA ILE A 211 1.82 -14.53 -3.69
C ILE A 211 0.62 -13.87 -4.36
N TYR A 212 0.65 -13.66 -5.67
CA TYR A 212 -0.44 -13.05 -6.44
C TYR A 212 -1.75 -13.82 -6.25
N ASP A 213 -1.75 -15.14 -6.48
CA ASP A 213 -2.95 -15.98 -6.36
C ASP A 213 -3.50 -16.01 -4.92
N ALA A 214 -2.63 -15.99 -3.92
CA ALA A 214 -3.04 -15.93 -2.52
C ALA A 214 -3.62 -14.55 -2.17
N ALA A 215 -2.97 -13.48 -2.62
CA ALA A 215 -3.38 -12.10 -2.35
C ALA A 215 -4.71 -11.75 -3.02
N LEU A 216 -4.91 -12.19 -4.27
CA LEU A 216 -6.08 -11.89 -5.09
C LEU A 216 -7.39 -12.38 -4.44
N LYS A 217 -7.36 -13.47 -3.66
CA LYS A 217 -8.55 -14.01 -2.96
C LYS A 217 -9.18 -13.03 -1.98
N ASP A 218 -8.41 -12.08 -1.48
CA ASP A 218 -8.85 -11.11 -0.48
C ASP A 218 -9.11 -9.72 -1.06
N ILE A 219 -9.10 -9.58 -2.40
CA ILE A 219 -9.21 -8.29 -3.09
C ILE A 219 -10.51 -7.52 -2.78
N PHE A 220 -11.56 -8.22 -2.34
CA PHE A 220 -12.84 -7.63 -1.96
C PHE A 220 -12.92 -7.24 -0.48
N ILE A 221 -11.92 -7.57 0.34
CA ILE A 221 -11.88 -7.23 1.76
C ILE A 221 -11.34 -5.80 1.90
N MET A 222 -12.22 -4.90 2.34
CA MET A 222 -11.93 -3.46 2.46
C MET A 222 -12.15 -2.94 3.89
N ASP A 223 -11.89 -3.79 4.89
CA ASP A 223 -12.13 -3.47 6.31
C ASP A 223 -11.30 -2.29 6.84
N SER A 224 -10.09 -2.08 6.30
CA SER A 224 -9.23 -0.97 6.68
C SER A 224 -8.41 -0.43 5.50
N LEU A 225 -8.21 0.90 5.47
CA LEU A 225 -7.38 1.55 4.46
C LEU A 225 -5.94 1.03 4.44
N LEU A 226 -5.39 0.71 5.62
CA LEU A 226 -4.04 0.16 5.76
C LEU A 226 -3.93 -1.19 5.05
N PHE A 227 -4.90 -2.08 5.26
CA PHE A 227 -4.93 -3.38 4.59
C PHE A 227 -5.11 -3.23 3.07
N VAL A 228 -6.06 -2.41 2.62
CA VAL A 228 -6.30 -2.16 1.19
C VAL A 228 -5.01 -1.65 0.52
N LYS A 229 -4.34 -0.66 1.12
CA LYS A 229 -3.06 -0.15 0.61
C LYS A 229 -2.00 -1.22 0.48
N SER A 230 -1.82 -2.02 1.52
CA SER A 230 -0.85 -3.12 1.54
C SER A 230 -1.18 -4.15 0.45
N LEU A 231 -2.45 -4.56 0.35
CA LEU A 231 -2.88 -5.59 -0.59
C LEU A 231 -2.66 -5.19 -2.06
N TRP A 232 -3.14 -4.01 -2.45
CA TRP A 232 -3.01 -3.54 -3.83
C TRP A 232 -1.56 -3.27 -4.22
N ASN A 233 -0.76 -2.73 -3.30
CA ASN A 233 0.67 -2.58 -3.54
C ASN A 233 1.37 -3.94 -3.72
N CYS A 234 0.97 -4.96 -2.96
CA CYS A 234 1.55 -6.30 -3.06
C CYS A 234 1.24 -6.93 -4.42
N LEU A 235 -0.02 -6.86 -4.87
CA LEU A 235 -0.45 -7.33 -6.19
C LEU A 235 0.32 -6.64 -7.32
N LEU A 236 0.44 -5.31 -7.29
CA LEU A 236 1.23 -4.57 -8.28
C LEU A 236 2.70 -4.97 -8.27
N LYS A 237 3.31 -5.18 -7.10
CA LYS A 237 4.71 -5.62 -7.03
C LYS A 237 4.91 -7.01 -7.61
N CYS A 238 3.93 -7.92 -7.48
CA CYS A 238 4.01 -9.23 -8.12
C CYS A 238 4.13 -9.10 -9.65
N LEU A 239 3.41 -8.13 -10.24
CA LEU A 239 3.45 -7.90 -11.69
C LEU A 239 4.84 -7.50 -12.19
N ASN A 240 5.68 -6.86 -11.37
CA ASN A 240 7.06 -6.49 -11.74
C ASN A 240 7.99 -7.69 -11.96
N PHE A 241 7.60 -8.88 -11.51
CA PHE A 241 8.41 -10.08 -11.67
C PHE A 241 8.17 -10.82 -12.98
N TYR A 242 7.09 -10.52 -13.70
CA TYR A 242 6.87 -11.03 -15.06
C TYR A 242 7.84 -10.33 -16.02
N SER A 243 8.66 -11.12 -16.72
CA SER A 243 9.70 -10.62 -17.62
C SER A 243 9.14 -10.06 -18.93
N ASP A 244 8.06 -10.66 -19.42
CA ASP A 244 7.31 -10.24 -20.59
C ASP A 244 5.82 -10.30 -20.22
N ILE A 245 5.04 -9.33 -20.69
CA ILE A 245 3.58 -9.42 -20.57
C ILE A 245 3.11 -10.40 -21.67
N ASP A 246 3.20 -11.68 -21.37
CA ASP A 246 2.59 -12.72 -22.18
C ASP A 246 1.06 -12.66 -22.07
N SER A 247 0.36 -13.43 -22.90
CA SER A 247 -1.11 -13.45 -22.90
C SER A 247 -1.72 -13.76 -21.52
N PHE A 248 -1.00 -14.53 -20.70
CA PHE A 248 -1.45 -14.90 -19.37
C PHE A 248 -1.35 -13.72 -18.39
N THR A 249 -0.20 -13.05 -18.36
CA THR A 249 0.03 -11.83 -17.57
C THR A 249 -0.93 -10.73 -18.00
N TRP A 250 -1.19 -10.59 -19.30
CA TRP A 250 -2.20 -9.66 -19.83
C TRP A 250 -3.59 -9.92 -19.25
N SER A 251 -4.03 -11.18 -19.20
CA SER A 251 -5.32 -11.54 -18.61
C SER A 251 -5.39 -11.15 -17.13
N GLN A 252 -4.31 -11.38 -16.38
CA GLN A 252 -4.25 -11.01 -14.96
C GLN A 252 -4.37 -9.50 -14.73
N VAL A 253 -3.70 -8.68 -15.54
CA VAL A 253 -3.80 -7.21 -15.44
C VAL A 253 -5.20 -6.74 -15.86
N ASP A 254 -5.81 -7.35 -16.88
CA ASP A 254 -7.17 -7.06 -17.33
C ASP A 254 -8.22 -7.36 -16.23
N ASP A 255 -8.18 -8.58 -15.68
CA ASP A 255 -9.07 -9.01 -14.60
C ASP A 255 -8.89 -8.12 -13.35
N LEU A 256 -7.63 -7.77 -13.04
CA LEU A 256 -7.31 -6.91 -11.90
C LEU A 256 -7.88 -5.50 -12.07
N LEU A 257 -7.83 -4.93 -13.29
CA LEU A 257 -8.41 -3.62 -13.58
C LEU A 257 -9.95 -3.65 -13.49
N GLU A 258 -10.60 -4.72 -13.94
CA GLU A 258 -12.04 -4.90 -13.80
C GLU A 258 -12.47 -4.86 -12.34
N VAL A 259 -11.80 -5.65 -11.50
CA VAL A 259 -12.06 -5.71 -10.06
C VAL A 259 -11.77 -4.36 -9.40
N LEU A 260 -10.69 -3.68 -9.82
CA LEU A 260 -10.32 -2.38 -9.27
C LEU A 260 -11.38 -1.30 -9.52
N ILE A 261 -11.85 -1.18 -10.76
CA ILE A 261 -12.90 -0.21 -11.12
C ILE A 261 -14.17 -0.46 -10.31
N ARG A 262 -14.55 -1.74 -10.15
CA ARG A 262 -15.69 -2.13 -9.31
C ARG A 262 -15.46 -1.74 -7.85
N ASN A 263 -14.29 -2.03 -7.30
CA ASN A 263 -13.97 -1.76 -5.89
C ASN A 263 -13.95 -0.27 -5.56
N VAL A 264 -13.56 0.62 -6.49
CA VAL A 264 -13.68 2.08 -6.29
C VAL A 264 -15.10 2.46 -5.90
N THR A 265 -16.10 1.94 -6.63
CA THR A 265 -17.52 2.25 -6.39
C THR A 265 -18.10 1.59 -5.13
N LEU A 266 -17.46 0.52 -4.65
CA LEU A 266 -17.83 -0.21 -3.43
C LEU A 266 -17.01 0.24 -2.21
N ALA A 267 -16.09 1.19 -2.37
CA ALA A 267 -15.22 1.63 -1.30
C ALA A 267 -16.04 2.20 -0.13
N PRO A 268 -15.75 1.81 1.13
CA PRO A 268 -16.53 2.21 2.30
C PRO A 268 -16.41 3.71 2.62
N ASP A 269 -15.31 4.34 2.20
CA ASP A 269 -15.01 5.74 2.50
C ASP A 269 -14.25 6.43 1.34
N SER A 270 -14.16 7.76 1.41
CA SER A 270 -13.52 8.58 0.38
C SER A 270 -12.01 8.34 0.29
N SER A 271 -11.32 8.08 1.40
CA SER A 271 -9.87 7.78 1.39
C SER A 271 -9.54 6.44 0.73
N THR A 272 -10.38 5.43 0.92
CA THR A 272 -10.24 4.12 0.28
C THR A 272 -10.48 4.25 -1.23
N SER A 273 -11.53 4.95 -1.65
CA SER A 273 -11.77 5.23 -3.07
C SER A 273 -10.60 5.98 -3.73
N LEU A 274 -10.14 7.07 -3.12
CA LEU A 274 -9.00 7.86 -3.62
C LEU A 274 -7.77 6.98 -3.84
N HIS A 275 -7.47 6.10 -2.87
CA HIS A 275 -6.36 5.17 -3.01
C HIS A 275 -6.55 4.22 -4.20
N LEU A 276 -7.73 3.64 -4.37
CA LEU A 276 -8.02 2.72 -5.47
C LEU A 276 -7.96 3.41 -6.84
N ILE A 277 -8.42 4.66 -6.97
CA ILE A 277 -8.27 5.46 -8.20
C ILE A 277 -6.79 5.67 -8.52
N ALA A 278 -5.96 5.99 -7.52
CA ALA A 278 -4.52 6.12 -7.71
C ALA A 278 -3.86 4.79 -8.15
N VAL A 279 -4.39 3.64 -7.70
CA VAL A 279 -3.94 2.32 -8.16
C VAL A 279 -4.29 2.09 -9.64
N ILE A 280 -5.43 2.59 -10.15
CA ILE A 280 -5.78 2.51 -11.58
C ILE A 280 -4.67 3.16 -12.40
N ASN A 281 -4.26 4.38 -12.02
CA ASN A 281 -3.22 5.13 -12.73
C ASN A 281 -1.92 4.33 -12.85
N ARG A 282 -1.54 3.63 -11.77
CA ARG A 282 -0.33 2.78 -11.74
C ARG A 282 -0.50 1.50 -12.56
N LEU A 283 -1.67 0.88 -12.54
CA LEU A 283 -1.95 -0.34 -13.30
C LEU A 283 -1.92 -0.07 -14.82
N MET A 284 -2.33 1.13 -15.24
CA MET A 284 -2.30 1.51 -16.65
C MET A 284 -0.91 1.55 -17.27
N VAL A 285 0.14 1.72 -16.45
CA VAL A 285 1.54 1.67 -16.92
C VAL A 285 1.87 0.32 -17.56
N TYR A 286 1.30 -0.77 -17.06
CA TYR A 286 1.54 -2.11 -17.62
C TYR A 286 0.93 -2.30 -19.00
N PHE A 287 -0.06 -1.47 -19.38
CA PHE A 287 -0.64 -1.49 -20.73
C PHE A 287 0.12 -0.62 -21.74
N ALA A 288 1.09 0.17 -21.26
CA ALA A 288 1.79 1.13 -22.09
C ALA A 288 3.02 0.56 -22.79
N ILE A 289 3.26 1.01 -24.01
CA ILE A 289 4.49 0.68 -24.76
C ILE A 289 5.72 1.32 -24.09
N ASN A 290 5.59 2.57 -23.60
CA ASN A 290 6.66 3.33 -22.93
C ASN A 290 6.50 3.33 -21.40
N ASN A 291 6.36 2.14 -20.80
CA ASN A 291 6.03 1.98 -19.40
C ASN A 291 6.95 2.73 -18.41
N ARG A 292 8.27 2.70 -18.59
CA ARG A 292 9.23 3.36 -17.67
C ARG A 292 9.06 4.88 -17.60
N GLU A 293 8.91 5.52 -18.75
CA GLU A 293 8.74 6.97 -18.83
C GLU A 293 7.44 7.42 -18.15
N LEU A 294 6.36 6.63 -18.32
CA LEU A 294 5.08 6.89 -17.67
C LEU A 294 5.12 6.64 -16.17
N GLU A 295 5.82 5.60 -15.72
CA GLU A 295 5.99 5.33 -14.29
C GLU A 295 6.71 6.46 -13.58
N GLU A 296 7.79 6.98 -14.17
CA GLU A 296 8.50 8.15 -13.64
C GLU A 296 7.60 9.39 -13.63
N LYS A 297 6.81 9.59 -14.69
CA LYS A 297 5.92 10.74 -14.77
C LYS A 297 4.80 10.71 -13.74
N LEU A 298 4.24 9.53 -13.46
CA LEU A 298 3.21 9.33 -12.43
C LEU A 298 3.69 9.64 -11.00
N LYS A 299 5.00 9.69 -10.76
CA LYS A 299 5.57 10.12 -9.46
C LYS A 299 5.57 11.64 -9.28
N THR A 300 5.25 12.41 -10.33
CA THR A 300 5.25 13.87 -10.29
C THR A 300 3.87 14.44 -9.90
N ASP A 301 3.89 15.57 -9.19
CA ASP A 301 2.69 16.24 -8.69
C ASP A 301 2.01 17.05 -9.81
N LEU A 302 0.79 16.66 -10.20
CA LEU A 302 0.01 17.35 -11.24
C LEU A 302 -0.36 18.80 -10.88
N THR A 303 -0.37 19.17 -9.60
CA THR A 303 -0.70 20.56 -9.19
C THR A 303 0.36 21.58 -9.65
N LYS A 304 1.52 21.10 -10.12
CA LYS A 304 2.54 21.92 -10.77
C LYS A 304 2.22 22.10 -12.25
N MET A 305 2.05 23.35 -12.67
CA MET A 305 1.66 23.75 -14.03
C MET A 305 2.53 23.13 -15.14
N ASN A 306 3.84 23.03 -14.95
CA ASN A 306 4.75 22.40 -15.92
C ASN A 306 4.51 20.89 -16.04
N CYS A 307 4.19 20.22 -14.92
CA CYS A 307 3.89 18.80 -14.92
C CYS A 307 2.62 18.51 -15.73
N LEU A 308 1.53 19.26 -15.53
CA LEU A 308 0.28 19.05 -16.26
C LEU A 308 0.44 19.20 -17.79
N LYS A 309 1.22 20.18 -18.26
CA LYS A 309 1.53 20.34 -19.69
C LYS A 309 2.24 19.12 -20.25
N ASP A 310 3.24 18.62 -19.53
CA ASP A 310 3.98 17.42 -19.95
C ASP A 310 3.08 16.18 -19.99
N PHE A 311 2.17 16.01 -19.03
CA PHE A 311 1.19 14.92 -19.04
C PHE A 311 0.28 14.99 -20.29
N ARG A 312 -0.23 16.20 -20.59
CA ARG A 312 -1.08 16.43 -21.77
C ARG A 312 -0.34 16.16 -23.09
N LEU A 313 1.00 16.19 -23.12
CA LEU A 313 1.80 15.88 -24.31
C LEU A 313 2.21 14.40 -24.38
N LEU A 314 2.59 13.81 -23.26
CA LEU A 314 3.16 12.46 -23.19
C LEU A 314 2.09 11.37 -23.34
N PHE A 315 0.99 11.47 -22.59
CA PHE A 315 -0.01 10.40 -22.52
C PHE A 315 -0.76 10.15 -23.84
N PRO A 316 -1.13 11.16 -24.65
CA PRO A 316 -1.73 10.92 -25.97
C PRO A 316 -0.85 10.13 -26.94
N GLN A 317 0.47 10.15 -26.75
CA GLN A 317 1.42 9.41 -27.59
C GLN A 317 1.42 7.91 -27.26
N ASN A 318 0.85 7.53 -26.11
CA ASN A 318 0.71 6.14 -25.70
C ASN A 318 -0.53 5.50 -26.36
N THR A 319 -0.31 4.86 -27.51
CA THR A 319 -1.37 4.36 -28.41
C THR A 319 -1.95 2.99 -28.01
N SER A 320 -2.03 2.70 -26.71
CA SER A 320 -2.68 1.49 -26.22
C SER A 320 -4.20 1.59 -26.42
N TYR A 321 -4.72 0.99 -27.49
CA TYR A 321 -6.16 0.81 -27.71
C TYR A 321 -6.84 -0.02 -26.61
N THR A 322 -6.07 -0.74 -25.79
CA THR A 322 -6.55 -1.58 -24.70
C THR A 322 -7.37 -0.78 -23.67
N CYS A 323 -7.04 0.51 -23.47
CA CYS A 323 -7.77 1.38 -22.55
C CYS A 323 -9.27 1.53 -22.93
N TYR A 324 -9.61 1.36 -24.21
CA TYR A 324 -10.98 1.49 -24.69
C TYR A 324 -11.95 0.49 -24.05
N ARG A 325 -11.49 -0.74 -23.80
CA ARG A 325 -12.28 -1.79 -23.14
C ARG A 325 -12.90 -1.29 -21.83
N TRP A 326 -12.14 -0.50 -21.08
CA TRP A 326 -12.51 0.01 -19.76
C TRP A 326 -13.04 1.44 -19.77
N ALA A 327 -12.95 2.16 -20.90
CA ALA A 327 -13.29 3.58 -20.99
C ALA A 327 -14.70 3.88 -20.50
N LYS A 328 -15.70 3.08 -20.90
CA LYS A 328 -17.08 3.25 -20.44
C LYS A 328 -17.19 3.09 -18.92
N SER A 329 -16.61 2.03 -18.36
CA SER A 329 -16.68 1.74 -16.91
C SER A 329 -15.94 2.79 -16.08
N ILE A 330 -14.79 3.28 -16.56
CA ILE A 330 -14.02 4.36 -15.91
C ILE A 330 -14.81 5.67 -15.93
N LEU A 331 -15.37 6.07 -17.07
CA LEU A 331 -16.19 7.28 -17.16
C LEU A 331 -17.46 7.19 -16.31
N GLN A 332 -18.05 5.99 -16.20
CA GLN A 332 -19.17 5.76 -15.28
C GLN A 332 -18.76 5.82 -13.81
N MET A 333 -17.59 5.28 -13.46
CA MET A 333 -17.01 5.37 -12.11
C MET A 333 -16.87 6.84 -11.67
N PHE A 334 -16.44 7.73 -12.56
CA PHE A 334 -16.32 9.17 -12.26
C PHE A 334 -17.67 9.78 -11.85
N ILE A 335 -18.75 9.38 -12.53
CA ILE A 335 -20.10 9.86 -12.24
C ILE A 335 -20.59 9.29 -10.90
N LEU A 336 -20.31 8.01 -10.60
CA LEU A 336 -20.72 7.39 -9.34
C LEU A 336 -20.00 8.00 -8.13
N GLU A 337 -18.70 8.28 -8.28
CA GLU A 337 -17.86 8.88 -7.24
C GLU A 337 -18.14 10.38 -7.03
N SER A 338 -18.90 11.01 -7.93
CA SER A 338 -19.08 12.45 -7.93
C SER A 338 -19.82 13.01 -6.71
N HIS A 339 -20.57 12.18 -5.99
CA HIS A 339 -21.21 12.58 -4.74
C HIS A 339 -20.18 13.01 -3.69
N LYS A 340 -18.96 12.45 -3.73
CA LYS A 340 -17.85 12.78 -2.82
C LYS A 340 -17.25 14.16 -3.10
N LEU A 341 -17.39 14.69 -4.33
CA LEU A 341 -16.98 16.06 -4.68
C LEU A 341 -17.77 17.14 -3.92
N LYS A 342 -18.93 16.80 -3.37
CA LYS A 342 -19.77 17.72 -2.60
C LYS A 342 -19.49 17.67 -1.09
N GLN A 343 -18.51 16.87 -0.66
CA GLN A 343 -18.10 16.74 0.75
C GLN A 343 -17.16 17.90 1.16
N SER A 344 -16.19 17.62 2.04
CA SER A 344 -15.23 18.62 2.49
C SER A 344 -14.38 19.15 1.33
N PRO A 345 -13.91 20.42 1.39
CA PRO A 345 -13.05 20.98 0.35
C PRO A 345 -11.77 20.17 0.10
N ASP A 346 -11.15 19.62 1.16
CA ASP A 346 -9.96 18.77 1.05
C ASP A 346 -10.26 17.46 0.29
N THR A 347 -11.37 16.80 0.61
CA THR A 347 -11.81 15.59 -0.09
C THR A 347 -12.15 15.89 -1.55
N SER A 348 -12.83 17.00 -1.81
CA SER A 348 -13.17 17.45 -3.18
C SER A 348 -11.92 17.69 -4.00
N LEU A 349 -10.94 18.42 -3.46
CA LEU A 349 -9.70 18.74 -4.18
C LEU A 349 -8.90 17.48 -4.50
N LYS A 350 -8.72 16.58 -3.52
CA LYS A 350 -8.03 15.31 -3.73
C LYS A 350 -8.71 14.46 -4.80
N LEU A 351 -10.05 14.38 -4.77
CA LEU A 351 -10.80 13.60 -5.73
C LEU A 351 -10.76 14.21 -7.14
N LEU A 352 -10.91 15.53 -7.28
CA LEU A 352 -10.75 16.19 -8.59
C LEU A 352 -9.38 15.88 -9.21
N ASN A 353 -8.32 15.99 -8.41
CA ASN A 353 -6.97 15.71 -8.88
C ASN A 353 -6.81 14.23 -9.29
N GLU A 354 -7.28 13.28 -8.49
CA GLU A 354 -7.17 11.84 -8.85
C GLU A 354 -8.03 11.47 -10.07
N LEU A 355 -9.23 12.03 -10.22
CA LEU A 355 -10.05 11.86 -11.42
C LEU A 355 -9.37 12.49 -12.65
N HIS A 356 -8.71 13.64 -12.49
CA HIS A 356 -7.97 14.27 -13.58
C HIS A 356 -6.78 13.42 -14.03
N HIS A 357 -5.97 12.90 -13.08
CA HIS A 357 -4.91 11.93 -13.39
C HIS A 357 -5.49 10.73 -14.14
N CYS A 358 -6.56 10.14 -13.62
CA CYS A 358 -7.18 8.96 -14.20
C CYS A 358 -7.67 9.23 -15.63
N TYR A 359 -8.28 10.38 -15.90
CA TYR A 359 -8.69 10.76 -17.25
C TYR A 359 -7.51 10.91 -18.21
N LEU A 360 -6.44 11.59 -17.77
CA LEU A 360 -5.21 11.79 -18.56
C LEU A 360 -4.56 10.47 -18.96
N VAL A 361 -4.58 9.48 -18.06
CA VAL A 361 -3.92 8.18 -18.29
C VAL A 361 -4.80 7.19 -19.04
N THR A 362 -6.11 7.22 -18.83
CA THR A 362 -7.01 6.15 -19.32
C THR A 362 -7.86 6.57 -20.51
N ILE A 363 -8.28 7.83 -20.59
CA ILE A 363 -9.26 8.30 -21.60
C ILE A 363 -8.59 9.15 -22.68
N LEU A 364 -7.77 10.11 -22.28
CA LEU A 364 -7.08 11.01 -23.21
C LEU A 364 -6.25 10.29 -24.30
N PRO A 365 -5.60 9.14 -24.03
CA PRO A 365 -4.84 8.42 -25.06
C PRO A 365 -5.71 7.70 -26.11
N ILE A 366 -7.02 7.55 -25.86
CA ILE A 366 -7.92 6.86 -26.78
C ILE A 366 -8.27 7.81 -27.93
N ASN A 367 -8.21 7.31 -29.16
CA ASN A 367 -8.62 8.07 -30.32
C ASN A 367 -10.06 8.61 -30.14
N LEU A 368 -10.21 9.92 -30.31
CA LEU A 368 -11.48 10.63 -30.07
C LEU A 368 -12.66 10.02 -30.85
N CYS A 369 -12.43 9.60 -32.10
CA CYS A 369 -13.46 8.98 -32.93
C CYS A 369 -13.98 7.65 -32.36
N VAL A 370 -13.15 6.94 -31.58
CA VAL A 370 -13.48 5.64 -30.99
C VAL A 370 -14.24 5.83 -29.67
N VAL A 371 -13.80 6.78 -28.84
CA VAL A 371 -14.41 7.04 -27.51
C VAL A 371 -15.63 7.96 -27.56
N GLU A 372 -15.91 8.60 -28.71
CA GLU A 372 -16.94 9.63 -28.88
C GLU A 372 -18.27 9.30 -28.19
N SER A 373 -18.82 8.11 -28.42
CA SER A 373 -20.13 7.73 -27.87
C SER A 373 -20.16 7.73 -26.34
N HIS A 374 -19.10 7.23 -25.70
CA HIS A 374 -18.96 7.23 -24.24
C HIS A 374 -18.66 8.63 -23.71
N LEU A 375 -17.86 9.41 -24.45
CA LEU A 375 -17.47 10.75 -24.06
C LEU A 375 -18.66 11.72 -24.08
N VAL A 376 -19.53 11.64 -25.08
CA VAL A 376 -20.76 12.47 -25.14
C VAL A 376 -21.65 12.20 -23.93
N GLU A 377 -21.93 10.93 -23.62
CA GLU A 377 -22.76 10.56 -22.47
C GLU A 377 -22.14 11.04 -21.14
N PHE A 378 -20.82 10.87 -21.00
CA PHE A 378 -20.08 11.33 -19.85
C PHE A 378 -20.15 12.85 -19.70
N MET A 379 -19.86 13.61 -20.76
CA MET A 379 -19.83 15.08 -20.74
C MET A 379 -21.21 15.68 -20.46
N ASP A 380 -22.30 15.07 -20.94
CA ASP A 380 -23.67 15.51 -20.62
C ASP A 380 -23.95 15.45 -19.10
N LYS A 381 -23.40 14.45 -18.41
CA LYS A 381 -23.64 14.24 -16.96
C LYS A 381 -22.61 14.96 -16.09
N PHE A 382 -21.33 14.76 -16.39
CA PHE A 382 -20.23 15.19 -15.54
C PHE A 382 -19.99 16.70 -15.57
N ASN A 383 -20.25 17.39 -16.70
CA ASN A 383 -20.16 18.84 -16.73
C ASN A 383 -21.19 19.50 -15.79
N ILE A 384 -22.40 18.94 -15.68
CA ILE A 384 -23.44 19.44 -14.75
C ILE A 384 -22.93 19.32 -13.31
N ILE A 385 -22.34 18.17 -12.97
CA ILE A 385 -21.71 17.91 -11.67
C ILE A 385 -20.61 18.95 -11.39
N LEU A 386 -19.69 19.17 -12.33
CA LEU A 386 -18.60 20.15 -12.14
C LEU A 386 -19.14 21.57 -11.92
N MET A 387 -20.17 21.98 -12.65
CA MET A 387 -20.80 23.29 -12.44
C MET A 387 -21.47 23.38 -11.07
N GLU A 388 -22.04 22.29 -10.57
CA GLU A 388 -22.58 22.24 -9.21
C GLU A 388 -21.48 22.33 -8.14
N VAL A 389 -20.33 21.68 -8.35
CA VAL A 389 -19.15 21.81 -7.47
C VAL A 389 -18.65 23.26 -7.44
N VAL A 390 -18.54 23.91 -8.60
CA VAL A 390 -18.17 25.34 -8.69
C VAL A 390 -19.15 26.22 -7.92
N ARG A 391 -20.46 25.94 -8.02
CA ARG A 391 -21.49 26.67 -7.27
C ARG A 391 -21.35 26.49 -5.76
N ILE A 392 -21.04 25.29 -5.29
CA ILE A 392 -20.87 24.96 -3.86
C ILE A 392 -19.56 25.56 -3.32
N GLN A 393 -18.48 25.48 -4.09
CA GLN A 393 -17.10 25.83 -3.69
C GLN A 393 -16.66 27.19 -4.26
N LYS A 394 -17.60 28.11 -4.51
CA LYS A 394 -17.41 29.39 -5.22
C LYS A 394 -16.31 30.31 -4.67
N GLU A 395 -15.94 30.15 -3.40
CA GLU A 395 -14.93 30.95 -2.70
C GLU A 395 -13.59 30.20 -2.53
N ASN A 396 -13.53 28.92 -2.93
CA ASN A 396 -12.32 28.12 -2.80
C ASN A 396 -11.52 28.13 -4.11
N GLU A 397 -10.57 29.06 -4.18
CA GLU A 397 -9.69 29.25 -5.34
C GLU A 397 -8.96 27.96 -5.77
N THR A 398 -8.54 27.11 -4.82
CA THR A 398 -7.82 25.86 -5.14
C THR A 398 -8.71 24.86 -5.87
N ILE A 399 -9.98 24.78 -5.49
CA ILE A 399 -10.95 23.90 -6.15
C ILE A 399 -11.33 24.48 -7.51
N LEU A 400 -11.58 25.79 -7.59
CA LEU A 400 -11.88 26.44 -8.88
C LEU A 400 -10.75 26.25 -9.88
N LYS A 401 -9.50 26.38 -9.44
CA LYS A 401 -8.32 26.10 -10.25
C LYS A 401 -8.30 24.65 -10.74
N ALA A 402 -8.48 23.66 -9.84
CA ALA A 402 -8.49 22.25 -10.21
C ALA A 402 -9.62 21.88 -11.21
N VAL A 403 -10.82 22.45 -11.01
CA VAL A 403 -11.93 22.29 -11.98
C VAL A 403 -11.57 22.90 -13.33
N THR A 404 -10.95 24.09 -13.33
CA THR A 404 -10.52 24.76 -14.58
C THR A 404 -9.50 23.91 -15.33
N GLU A 405 -8.48 23.39 -14.65
CA GLU A 405 -7.44 22.55 -15.24
C GLU A 405 -8.00 21.25 -15.84
N LEU A 406 -9.01 20.65 -15.20
CA LEU A 406 -9.72 19.49 -15.71
C LEU A 406 -10.52 19.82 -16.98
N LEU A 407 -11.28 20.92 -16.97
CA LEU A 407 -12.05 21.40 -18.11
C LEU A 407 -11.15 21.76 -19.30
N GLU A 408 -9.98 22.35 -19.05
CA GLU A 408 -8.99 22.60 -20.09
C GLU A 408 -8.47 21.30 -20.72
N THR A 409 -8.23 20.26 -19.92
CA THR A 409 -7.86 18.95 -20.45
C THR A 409 -8.98 18.38 -21.32
N PHE A 410 -10.25 18.57 -20.94
CA PHE A 410 -11.37 18.20 -21.80
C PHE A 410 -11.39 19.01 -23.10
N TYR A 411 -11.20 20.32 -23.03
CA TYR A 411 -11.11 21.19 -24.20
C TYR A 411 -10.00 20.75 -25.17
N LEU A 412 -8.80 20.46 -24.65
CA LEU A 412 -7.66 19.99 -25.43
C LEU A 412 -7.94 18.62 -26.08
N HIS A 413 -8.58 17.69 -25.38
CA HIS A 413 -8.97 16.39 -25.96
C HIS A 413 -9.89 16.59 -27.19
N LEU A 414 -10.68 17.67 -27.20
CA LEU A 414 -11.60 18.00 -28.29
C LEU A 414 -10.96 18.79 -29.45
N GLU A 415 -9.65 19.10 -29.43
CA GLU A 415 -9.04 19.94 -30.47
C GLU A 415 -9.29 19.44 -31.89
N ASN A 416 -9.23 18.12 -32.08
CA ASN A 416 -9.42 17.44 -33.36
C ASN A 416 -10.86 16.94 -33.62
N CYS A 417 -11.88 17.45 -32.90
CA CYS A 417 -13.28 17.01 -33.04
C CYS A 417 -14.01 17.51 -34.30
N SER A 418 -13.32 18.10 -35.28
CA SER A 418 -13.91 18.78 -36.44
C SER A 418 -14.87 17.93 -37.29
N LYS A 419 -14.84 16.60 -37.12
CA LYS A 419 -15.72 15.64 -37.80
C LYS A 419 -16.97 15.24 -36.99
N SER A 420 -17.07 15.60 -35.71
CA SER A 420 -18.22 15.28 -34.84
C SER A 420 -18.95 16.55 -34.41
N SER A 421 -20.17 16.76 -34.95
CA SER A 421 -21.04 17.86 -34.53
C SER A 421 -21.46 17.75 -33.07
N LYS A 422 -21.52 16.52 -32.51
CA LYS A 422 -21.90 16.27 -31.12
C LYS A 422 -20.83 16.71 -30.14
N LEU A 423 -19.55 16.53 -30.46
CA LEU A 423 -18.45 16.92 -29.60
C LEU A 423 -18.08 18.41 -29.74
N LEU A 424 -18.27 18.98 -30.94
CA LEU A 424 -18.01 20.40 -31.21
C LEU A 424 -18.83 21.33 -30.29
N LYS A 425 -20.06 20.94 -29.91
CA LYS A 425 -20.90 21.72 -28.98
C LYS A 425 -20.21 21.94 -27.63
N TYR A 426 -19.52 20.92 -27.09
CA TYR A 426 -18.81 21.04 -25.81
C TYR A 426 -17.55 21.87 -25.95
N LYS A 427 -16.79 21.71 -27.04
CA LYS A 427 -15.60 22.53 -27.32
C LYS A 427 -15.96 24.01 -27.29
N ASN A 428 -17.02 24.40 -28.01
CA ASN A 428 -17.51 25.77 -28.04
C ASN A 428 -18.02 26.24 -26.67
N ALA A 429 -18.74 25.37 -25.95
CA ALA A 429 -19.21 25.68 -24.59
C ALA A 429 -18.05 25.95 -23.62
N TYR A 430 -16.95 25.18 -23.69
CA TYR A 430 -15.77 25.41 -22.88
C TYR A 430 -15.07 26.73 -23.24
N CYS A 431 -14.94 27.06 -24.52
CA CYS A 431 -14.39 28.36 -24.94
C CYS A 431 -15.17 29.55 -24.36
N GLU A 432 -16.50 29.47 -24.32
CA GLU A 432 -17.31 30.53 -23.69
C GLU A 432 -17.20 30.49 -22.17
N LEU A 433 -17.20 29.30 -21.55
CA LEU A 433 -17.09 29.12 -20.10
C LEU A 433 -15.82 29.77 -19.53
N PHE A 434 -14.68 29.60 -20.21
CA PHE A 434 -13.39 30.14 -19.81
C PHE A 434 -13.31 31.67 -19.82
N LYS A 435 -14.26 32.35 -20.49
CA LYS A 435 -14.37 33.82 -20.46
C LYS A 435 -15.06 34.34 -19.19
N HIS A 436 -15.71 33.48 -18.41
CA HIS A 436 -16.43 33.89 -17.21
C HIS A 436 -15.49 34.07 -16.01
N SER A 437 -15.84 35.04 -15.16
CA SER A 437 -15.04 35.47 -14.00
C SER A 437 -14.53 34.35 -13.06
N PRO A 438 -15.26 33.24 -12.79
CA PRO A 438 -14.75 32.17 -11.93
C PRO A 438 -13.59 31.36 -12.52
N PHE A 439 -13.42 31.39 -13.85
CA PHE A 439 -12.45 30.57 -14.59
C PHE A 439 -11.33 31.43 -15.18
N LEU A 440 -11.65 32.67 -15.57
CA LEU A 440 -10.75 33.58 -16.29
C LEU A 440 -9.37 33.75 -15.62
N SER A 441 -9.31 33.71 -14.29
CA SER A 441 -8.07 33.85 -13.50
C SER A 441 -7.16 32.61 -13.52
N TYR A 442 -7.65 31.45 -13.99
CA TYR A 442 -6.96 30.17 -13.87
C TYR A 442 -6.70 29.48 -15.22
N VAL A 443 -7.24 30.01 -16.32
CA VAL A 443 -7.04 29.46 -17.67
C VAL A 443 -5.61 29.73 -18.14
N SER A 444 -4.97 28.67 -18.61
CA SER A 444 -3.62 28.62 -19.17
C SER A 444 -3.60 28.39 -20.69
N VAL A 445 -4.72 27.92 -21.25
CA VAL A 445 -4.90 27.61 -22.68
C VAL A 445 -5.91 28.60 -23.27
N MET A 446 -5.46 29.83 -23.54
CA MET A 446 -6.15 30.79 -24.40
C MET A 446 -5.13 31.57 -25.24
#